data_AF-A0A9D0X8F8-F1
#
_entry.id   AF-A0A9D0X8F8-F1
#
_cell.length_a   1.000
_cell.length_b   1.000
_cell.length_c   1.000
_cell.angle_alpha   90.00
_cell.angle_beta   90.00
_cell.angle_gamma   90.00
#
_symmetry.space_group_name_H-M   'P 1'
#
loop_
_entity.id
_entity.type
_entity.pdbx_description
1 polymer ?
#
loop_
_entity_poly.entity_id
_entity_poly.type
_entity_poly.pdbx_seq_one_letter_code
_entity_poly.pdbx_strand_id
1 'polypeptide(L)' 'MKFSKIAVLGLGKVGKLAARLLHDSGFEVTGYDTRTPREELPFDIARADLSDTQDLSR' A
#
# COMPACT_ATOMS: atom_id res chain seq x y z
N MET A 1 9.63 20.95 -2.32
CA MET A 1 9.58 19.62 -2.97
C MET A 1 8.27 18.95 -2.55
N LYS A 2 7.43 18.51 -3.49
CA LYS A 2 6.23 17.70 -3.19
C LYS A 2 6.57 16.23 -3.46
N PHE A 3 6.43 15.38 -2.45
CA PHE A 3 6.40 13.93 -2.67
C PHE A 3 5.05 13.56 -3.30
N SER A 4 5.07 12.58 -4.19
CA SER A 4 3.86 12.12 -4.90
C SER A 4 3.57 10.62 -4.71
N LYS A 5 4.58 9.84 -4.33
CA LYS A 5 4.48 8.39 -4.14
C LYS A 5 4.39 8.04 -2.67
N ILE A 6 3.44 7.16 -2.31
CA ILE A 6 3.23 6.70 -0.94
C ILE A 6 3.12 5.19 -0.92
N ALA A 7 4.02 4.55 -0.19
CA ALA A 7 3.92 3.13 0.15
C ALA A 7 3.14 2.96 1.46
N VAL A 8 2.08 2.15 1.44
CA VAL A 8 1.29 1.82 2.64
C VAL A 8 1.60 0.39 3.06
N LEU A 9 2.29 0.24 4.18
CA LEU A 9 2.69 -1.07 4.72
C LEU A 9 1.60 -1.59 5.67
N GLY A 10 0.92 -2.67 5.26
CA GLY A 10 -0.21 -3.29 5.93
C GLY A 10 -1.56 -2.79 5.42
N LEU A 11 -2.35 -3.67 4.79
CA LEU A 11 -3.69 -3.44 4.27
C LEU A 11 -4.78 -4.07 5.15
N GLY A 12 -4.62 -3.93 6.46
CA GLY A 12 -5.67 -4.19 7.44
C GLY A 12 -6.85 -3.20 7.32
N LYS A 13 -7.70 -3.11 8.35
CA LYS A 13 -8.87 -2.20 8.31
C LYS A 13 -8.48 -0.74 8.11
N VAL A 14 -7.51 -0.27 8.91
CA VAL A 14 -7.08 1.14 8.91
C VAL A 14 -6.17 1.45 7.74
N GLY A 15 -5.15 0.62 7.49
CA GLY A 15 -4.19 0.87 6.41
C GLY A 15 -4.84 0.94 5.03
N LYS A 16 -5.85 0.09 4.79
CA LYS A 16 -6.65 0.15 3.58
C LYS A 16 -7.44 1.44 3.43
N LEU A 17 -8.09 1.91 4.50
CA LEU A 17 -8.82 3.18 4.48
C LEU A 17 -7.87 4.35 4.21
N ALA A 18 -6.72 4.37 4.88
CA ALA A 18 -5.70 5.38 4.67
C ALA A 18 -5.20 5.38 3.22
N ALA A 19 -4.86 4.22 2.67
CA ALA A 19 -4.43 4.06 1.28
C ALA A 19 -5.49 4.59 0.29
N ARG A 20 -6.77 4.32 0.57
CA ARG A 20 -7.88 4.82 -0.24
C ARG A 20 -7.98 6.35 -0.22
N LEU A 21 -7.95 6.96 0.97
CA LEU A 21 -8.00 8.41 1.11
C LEU A 21 -6.81 9.10 0.45
N LEU A 22 -5.63 8.50 0.52
CA LEU A 22 -4.42 9.03 -0.13
C LEU A 22 -4.53 8.94 -1.65
N HIS A 23 -5.02 7.82 -2.18
CA HIS A 23 -5.28 7.68 -3.62
C HIS A 23 -6.31 8.71 -4.11
N ASP A 24 -7.43 8.83 -3.40
CA ASP A 24 -8.50 9.78 -3.73
C ASP A 24 -8.02 11.24 -3.62
N SER A 25 -6.97 11.50 -2.83
CA SER A 25 -6.30 12.82 -2.72
C SER A 25 -5.31 13.10 -3.86
N GLY A 26 -5.12 12.16 -4.79
CA GLY A 26 -4.27 12.30 -5.96
C GLY A 26 -2.82 11.83 -5.77
N PHE A 27 -2.52 11.05 -4.73
CA PHE A 27 -1.21 10.43 -4.56
C PHE A 27 -1.11 9.10 -5.31
N GLU A 28 0.09 8.77 -5.79
CA GLU A 28 0.42 7.45 -6.33
C GLU A 28 0.66 6.50 -5.16
N VAL A 29 -0.33 5.65 -4.87
CA VAL A 29 -0.32 4.76 -3.70
C VAL A 29 0.00 3.34 -4.12
N THR A 30 0.91 2.71 -3.40
CA THR A 30 1.15 1.26 -3.48
C THR A 30 0.97 0.64 -2.10
N GLY A 31 0.04 -0.29 -1.98
CA GLY A 31 -0.22 -1.03 -0.75
C GLY A 31 0.61 -2.32 -0.69
N TYR A 32 1.18 -2.61 0.48
CA TYR A 32 1.95 -3.82 0.74
C TYR A 32 1.28 -4.63 1.85
N ASP A 33 0.98 -5.90 1.61
CA ASP A 33 0.47 -6.80 2.64
C ASP A 33 0.97 -8.23 2.39
N THR A 34 0.99 -9.05 3.43
CA THR A 34 1.30 -10.48 3.32
C THR A 34 0.20 -11.25 2.59
N ARG A 35 -1.02 -10.73 2.62
CA ARG A 35 -2.20 -11.32 1.98
C ARG A 35 -2.71 -10.41 0.87
N THR A 36 -2.96 -10.99 -0.29
CA THR A 36 -3.68 -10.29 -1.36
C THR A 36 -5.11 -10.01 -0.91
N PRO A 37 -5.56 -8.74 -0.91
CA PRO A 37 -6.95 -8.40 -0.64
C PRO A 37 -7.87 -9.12 -1.63
N ARG A 38 -9.01 -9.59 -1.14
CA ARG A 38 -10.01 -10.30 -1.96
C ARG A 38 -10.83 -9.36 -2.85
N GLU A 39 -10.82 -8.08 -2.53
CA GLU A 39 -11.54 -7.04 -3.25
C GLU A 39 -10.57 -6.26 -4.14
N GLU A 40 -11.07 -5.76 -5.27
CA GLU A 40 -10.32 -4.83 -6.10
C GLU A 40 -10.19 -3.48 -5.39
N LEU A 41 -8.95 -3.00 -5.26
CA LEU A 41 -8.65 -1.68 -4.71
C LEU A 41 -8.20 -0.76 -5.86
N PRO A 42 -8.47 0.55 -5.77
CA PRO A 42 -8.16 1.49 -6.86
C PRO A 42 -6.67 1.87 -6.95
N PHE A 43 -5.82 1.21 -6.17
CA PHE A 43 -4.38 1.47 -6.09
C PHE A 43 -3.62 0.14 -6.18
N ASP A 44 -2.34 0.22 -6.56
CA ASP A 44 -1.51 -0.95 -6.75
C ASP A 44 -1.28 -1.71 -5.44
N ILE A 45 -1.23 -3.03 -5.52
CA ILE A 45 -0.99 -3.90 -4.38
C ILE A 45 0.17 -4.83 -4.70
N ALA A 46 1.18 -4.81 -3.85
CA ALA A 46 2.28 -5.75 -3.87
C ALA A 46 2.21 -6.66 -2.65
N ARG A 47 2.48 -7.95 -2.84
CA ARG A 47 2.68 -8.85 -1.71
C ARG A 47 4.10 -8.65 -1.16
N ALA A 48 4.20 -8.40 0.15
CA ALA A 48 5.48 -8.35 0.85
C ALA A 48 5.28 -8.78 2.31
N ASP A 49 6.20 -9.57 2.84
CA ASP A 49 6.32 -9.80 4.28
C ASP A 49 7.24 -8.74 4.88
N LEU A 50 6.69 -7.90 5.75
CA LEU A 50 7.46 -6.85 6.42
C LEU A 50 8.46 -7.40 7.45
N SER A 51 8.34 -8.68 7.81
CA SER A 51 9.28 -9.38 8.67
C SER A 51 10.52 -9.86 7.89
N ASP A 52 10.43 -9.92 6.56
CA ASP A 52 11.53 -10.24 5.66
C ASP A 52 12.05 -8.95 5.00
N THR A 53 13.21 -8.48 5.46
CA THR A 53 13.84 -7.28 4.91
C THR A 53 14.22 -7.42 3.44
N GLN A 54 14.29 -8.65 2.90
CA GLN A 54 14.57 -8.87 1.48
C GLN A 54 13.39 -8.41 0.60
N ASP A 55 12.16 -8.59 1.06
CA ASP A 55 10.94 -8.14 0.38
C ASP A 55 10.81 -6.60 0.33
N LEU A 56 11.50 -5.90 1.23
CA LEU A 56 11.50 -4.44 1.35
C LEU A 56 12.60 -3.74 0.53
N SER A 57 13.48 -4.50 -0.13
CA SER A 57 14.65 -3.96 -0.85
C SER A 57 14.36 -3.51 -2.30
N ARG A 58 13.08 -3.28 -2.65
CA ARG A 58 12.61 -2.92 -4.00
C ARG A 58 12.67 -1.43 -4.34
#